data_AF-A0A6N9IWV7-F1
#
_entry.id   AF-A0A6N9IWV7-F1
#
_cell.length_a   1.000
_cell.length_b   1.000
_cell.length_c   1.000
_cell.angle_alpha   90.00
_cell.angle_beta   90.00
_cell.angle_gamma   90.00
#
_symmetry.space_group_name_H-M   'P 1'
#
loop_
_entity.id
_entity.type
_entity.pdbx_description
1 polymer ?
#
loop_
_entity_poly.entity_id
_entity_poly.type
_entity_poly.pdbx_seq_one_letter_code
_entity_poly.pdbx_strand_id
1 'polypeptide(L)'
;MKKLYSSKMDLEGWLCFFKQYIVFDDLGEEVTESFLKHLADLNVLRHIDSDIWQWGDAVIDSESLISTVQSDLEELSKTESGFALAYFIAYKAFDKKPLFTESMDANITQQKGDDHTSQGRPASNLSNLQIVKKVGRQLQPFMEIEESVIKRLVGNHTEKPDAKRLFHYMFGKVGSKAGPRTWEQISRKRHR
;
A
#
# COMPACT_ATOMS: atom_id res chain seq x y z
N MET A 1 -19.32 23.22 -15.85
CA MET A 1 -18.17 23.67 -16.67
C MET A 1 -17.19 22.51 -16.73
N LYS A 2 -16.82 22.01 -17.92
CA LYS A 2 -15.74 21.00 -18.02
C LYS A 2 -14.44 21.71 -17.63
N LYS A 3 -13.79 21.29 -16.54
CA LYS A 3 -12.42 21.74 -16.25
C LYS A 3 -11.55 21.29 -17.42
N LEU A 4 -10.88 22.23 -18.07
CA LEU A 4 -9.90 21.93 -19.11
C LEU A 4 -8.60 21.55 -18.40
N TYR A 5 -8.26 20.26 -18.44
CA TYR A 5 -7.00 19.76 -17.91
C TYR A 5 -5.93 19.82 -18.99
N SER A 6 -4.70 20.15 -18.59
CA SER A 6 -3.54 20.27 -19.47
C SER A 6 -2.42 19.37 -18.96
N SER A 7 -1.53 18.92 -19.84
CA SER A 7 -0.30 18.21 -19.45
C SER A 7 0.60 18.98 -18.47
N LYS A 8 0.35 20.29 -18.29
CA LYS A 8 0.97 21.15 -17.28
C LYS A 8 -0.11 21.78 -16.41
N MET A 9 -0.09 21.49 -15.12
CA MET A 9 -1.00 22.07 -14.14
C MET A 9 -0.35 22.14 -12.76
N ASP A 10 -0.99 22.89 -11.87
CA ASP A 10 -0.61 22.95 -10.46
C ASP A 10 -0.89 21.62 -9.73
N LEU A 11 -0.33 21.48 -8.52
CA LEU A 11 -0.54 20.28 -7.73
C LEU A 11 -2.04 20.05 -7.44
N GLU A 12 -2.79 21.11 -7.16
CA GLU A 12 -4.24 21.06 -6.93
C GLU A 12 -5.02 20.61 -8.19
N GLY A 13 -4.61 21.09 -9.36
CA GLY A 13 -5.13 20.62 -10.64
C GLY A 13 -4.91 19.13 -10.82
N TRP A 14 -3.70 18.63 -10.51
CA TRP A 14 -3.38 17.21 -10.57
C TRP A 14 -4.17 16.38 -9.55
N LEU A 15 -4.35 16.88 -8.32
CA LEU A 15 -5.19 16.25 -7.31
C LEU A 15 -6.63 16.08 -7.78
N CYS A 16 -7.21 17.16 -8.33
CA CYS A 16 -8.55 17.13 -8.94
C CYS A 16 -8.63 16.12 -10.09
N PHE A 17 -7.65 16.14 -10.99
CA PHE A 17 -7.60 15.24 -12.14
C PHE A 17 -7.53 13.77 -11.72
N PHE A 18 -6.62 13.43 -10.80
CA PHE A 18 -6.44 12.05 -10.34
C PHE A 18 -7.68 11.53 -9.64
N LYS A 19 -8.27 12.32 -8.73
CA LYS A 19 -9.53 11.95 -8.05
C LYS A 19 -10.69 11.73 -9.03
N GLN A 20 -10.70 12.46 -10.15
CA GLN A 20 -11.80 12.38 -11.10
C GLN A 20 -11.66 11.22 -12.10
N TYR A 21 -10.44 10.86 -12.50
CA TYR A 21 -10.23 9.95 -13.64
C TYR A 21 -9.32 8.74 -13.37
N ILE A 22 -8.55 8.74 -12.28
CA ILE A 22 -7.47 7.78 -12.08
C ILE A 22 -7.66 6.94 -10.82
N VAL A 23 -7.81 7.58 -9.65
CA VAL A 23 -7.80 6.90 -8.35
C VAL A 23 -9.19 6.51 -7.87
N PHE A 24 -9.27 5.68 -6.82
CA PHE A 24 -10.54 5.35 -6.18
C PHE A 24 -11.15 6.55 -5.44
N ASP A 25 -12.48 6.64 -5.44
CA ASP A 25 -13.24 7.67 -4.72
C ASP A 25 -12.99 7.68 -3.21
N ASP A 26 -12.54 6.55 -2.64
CA ASP A 26 -12.22 6.43 -1.21
C ASP A 26 -10.81 6.92 -0.85
N LEU A 27 -10.01 7.35 -1.83
CA LEU A 27 -8.68 7.88 -1.60
C LEU A 27 -8.77 9.31 -1.06
N GLY A 28 -8.31 9.51 0.17
CA GLY A 28 -8.21 10.83 0.78
C GLY A 28 -7.25 11.75 0.03
N GLU A 29 -7.41 13.06 0.22
CA GLU A 29 -6.57 14.08 -0.44
C GLU A 29 -5.08 13.93 -0.11
N GLU A 30 -4.75 13.79 1.18
CA GLU A 30 -3.37 13.60 1.63
C GLU A 30 -2.72 12.35 1.03
N VAL A 31 -3.49 11.28 0.84
CA VAL A 31 -2.98 10.03 0.24
C VAL A 31 -2.81 10.21 -1.26
N THR A 32 -3.70 10.94 -1.92
CA THR A 32 -3.58 11.31 -3.34
C THR A 32 -2.36 12.19 -3.56
N GLU A 33 -2.09 13.15 -2.69
CA GLU A 33 -0.90 14.00 -2.74
C GLU A 33 0.38 13.18 -2.56
N SER A 34 0.39 12.29 -1.55
CA SER A 34 1.49 11.34 -1.34
C SER A 34 1.71 10.47 -2.58
N PHE A 35 0.63 10.09 -3.27
CA PHE A 35 0.70 9.29 -4.49
C PHE A 35 1.29 10.08 -5.66
N LEU A 36 0.95 11.37 -5.82
CA LEU A 36 1.57 12.25 -6.81
C LEU A 36 3.08 12.42 -6.59
N LYS A 37 3.52 12.56 -5.33
CA LYS A 37 4.96 12.59 -4.99
C LYS A 37 5.65 11.28 -5.37
N HIS A 38 4.98 10.15 -5.15
CA HIS A 38 5.51 8.85 -5.59
C HIS A 38 5.61 8.74 -7.12
N LEU A 39 4.64 9.28 -7.87
CA LEU A 39 4.73 9.37 -9.34
C LEU A 39 5.87 10.27 -9.80
N ALA A 40 6.22 11.29 -9.02
CA ALA A 40 7.39 12.12 -9.29
C ALA A 40 8.70 11.34 -9.11
N ASP A 41 8.79 10.51 -8.08
CA ASP A 41 9.93 9.60 -7.89
C ASP A 41 10.05 8.55 -9.00
N LEU A 42 8.93 8.17 -9.62
CA LEU A 42 8.89 7.32 -10.81
C LEU A 42 9.21 8.07 -12.12
N ASN A 43 9.56 9.37 -12.06
CA ASN A 43 9.93 10.24 -13.18
C ASN A 43 8.84 10.47 -14.24
N VAL A 44 7.58 10.14 -13.97
CA VAL A 44 6.45 10.44 -14.88
C VAL A 44 5.85 11.81 -14.66
N LEU A 45 5.86 12.29 -13.40
CA LEU A 45 5.39 13.61 -13.03
C LEU A 45 6.58 14.49 -12.64
N ARG A 46 6.94 15.47 -13.45
CA ARG A 46 8.10 16.33 -13.20
C ARG A 46 7.69 17.69 -12.68
N HIS A 47 8.35 18.14 -11.63
CA HIS A 47 8.24 19.51 -11.14
C HIS A 47 9.08 20.44 -12.03
N ILE A 48 8.44 21.37 -12.76
CA ILE A 48 9.14 22.31 -13.64
C ILE A 48 9.51 23.60 -12.91
N ASP A 49 8.53 24.21 -12.26
CA ASP A 49 8.62 25.54 -11.65
C ASP A 49 7.82 25.54 -10.34
N SER A 50 7.93 26.59 -9.53
CA SER A 50 7.56 26.65 -8.09
C SER A 50 6.21 26.03 -7.69
N ASP A 51 5.25 25.90 -8.62
CA ASP A 51 4.01 25.17 -8.38
C ASP A 51 3.50 24.40 -9.60
N ILE A 52 4.28 24.29 -10.69
CA ILE A 52 3.82 23.69 -11.95
C ILE A 52 4.44 22.31 -12.14
N TRP A 53 3.57 21.32 -12.29
CA TRP A 53 3.93 19.93 -12.54
C TRP A 53 3.52 19.52 -13.96
N GLN A 54 4.39 18.78 -14.62
CA GLN A 54 4.18 18.27 -15.98
C GLN A 54 4.17 16.76 -16.03
N TRP A 55 3.20 16.21 -16.77
CA TRP A 55 3.17 14.81 -17.14
C TRP A 55 3.97 14.56 -18.42
N GLY A 56 5.01 13.73 -18.32
CA GLY A 56 5.91 13.44 -19.44
C GLY A 56 6.60 14.68 -20.01
N ASP A 57 7.21 14.53 -21.19
CA ASP A 57 7.95 15.63 -21.84
C ASP A 57 7.12 16.37 -22.92
N ALA A 58 5.96 15.83 -23.31
CA ALA A 58 5.14 16.35 -24.41
C ALA A 58 3.99 17.25 -23.94
N VAL A 59 3.60 18.22 -24.78
CA VAL A 59 2.34 18.95 -24.61
C VAL A 59 1.22 18.07 -25.14
N ILE A 60 0.51 17.43 -24.23
CA ILE A 60 -0.63 16.55 -24.55
C ILE A 60 -1.91 17.40 -24.56
N ASP A 61 -2.77 17.16 -25.55
CA ASP A 61 -4.08 17.78 -25.63
C ASP A 61 -5.01 17.26 -24.53
N SER A 62 -5.94 18.11 -24.08
CA SER A 62 -6.85 17.82 -22.97
C SER A 62 -7.70 16.56 -23.19
N GLU A 63 -8.06 16.24 -24.43
CA GLU A 63 -8.86 15.07 -24.77
C GLU A 63 -8.04 13.76 -24.76
N SER A 64 -6.74 13.82 -25.06
CA SER A 64 -5.86 12.65 -25.08
C SER A 64 -5.11 12.43 -23.76
N LEU A 65 -5.07 13.44 -22.88
CA LEU A 65 -4.36 13.39 -21.60
C LEU A 65 -4.76 12.19 -20.73
N ILE A 66 -6.06 11.92 -20.60
CA ILE A 66 -6.55 10.80 -19.78
C ILE A 66 -6.01 9.48 -20.32
N SER A 67 -6.13 9.23 -21.63
CA SER A 67 -5.66 8.00 -22.25
C SER A 67 -4.15 7.85 -22.16
N THR A 68 -3.38 8.93 -22.31
CA THR A 68 -1.92 8.90 -22.15
C THR A 68 -1.53 8.56 -20.72
N VAL A 69 -2.07 9.28 -19.72
CA VAL A 69 -1.80 9.01 -18.29
C VAL A 69 -2.16 7.56 -17.93
N GLN A 70 -3.31 7.08 -18.39
CA GLN A 70 -3.74 5.71 -18.13
C GLN A 70 -2.82 4.66 -18.77
N SER A 71 -2.32 4.92 -19.98
CA SER A 71 -1.37 4.04 -20.67
C SER A 71 -0.01 4.00 -19.95
N ASP A 72 0.52 5.17 -19.60
CA ASP A 72 1.80 5.29 -18.91
C ASP A 72 1.77 4.61 -17.53
N LEU A 73 0.68 4.80 -16.78
CA LEU A 73 0.46 4.12 -15.50
C LEU A 73 0.33 2.60 -15.66
N GLU A 74 -0.31 2.14 -16.74
CA GLU A 74 -0.39 0.71 -17.04
C GLU A 74 0.98 0.12 -17.36
N GLU A 75 1.81 0.81 -18.15
CA GLU A 75 3.18 0.37 -18.42
C GLU A 75 4.04 0.35 -17.16
N LEU A 76 3.96 1.41 -16.34
CA LEU A 76 4.67 1.48 -15.07
C LEU A 76 4.24 0.38 -14.10
N SER A 77 2.94 0.02 -14.05
CA SER A 77 2.44 -1.02 -13.13
C SER A 77 3.10 -2.39 -13.35
N LYS A 78 3.60 -2.64 -14.57
CA LYS A 78 4.27 -3.89 -14.94
C LYS A 78 5.69 -3.94 -14.36
N THR A 79 6.34 -2.78 -14.18
CA THR A 79 7.69 -2.67 -13.62
C THR A 79 7.75 -3.04 -12.13
N GLU A 80 8.96 -3.26 -11.61
CA GLU A 80 9.17 -3.53 -10.18
C GLU A 80 8.99 -2.28 -9.31
N SER A 81 9.37 -1.11 -9.82
CA SER A 81 9.23 0.18 -9.15
C SER A 81 7.77 0.63 -9.06
N GLY A 82 6.95 0.34 -10.07
CA GLY A 82 5.51 0.65 -10.10
C GLY A 82 4.61 -0.34 -9.35
N PHE A 83 5.14 -1.17 -8.45
CA PHE A 83 4.36 -2.18 -7.72
C PHE A 83 3.18 -1.62 -6.93
N ALA A 84 3.29 -0.38 -6.45
CA ALA A 84 2.27 0.29 -5.65
C ALA A 84 1.07 0.74 -6.48
N LEU A 85 1.24 1.00 -7.79
CA LEU A 85 0.22 1.61 -8.66
C LEU A 85 -1.09 0.80 -8.70
N ALA A 86 -0.99 -0.53 -8.70
CA ALA A 86 -2.13 -1.44 -8.72
C ALA A 86 -3.10 -1.27 -7.54
N TYR A 87 -2.66 -0.62 -6.45
CA TYR A 87 -3.49 -0.38 -5.27
C TYR A 87 -4.30 0.91 -5.34
N PHE A 88 -3.87 1.89 -6.14
CA PHE A 88 -4.47 3.22 -6.19
C PHE A 88 -5.36 3.42 -7.42
N ILE A 89 -5.07 2.72 -8.51
CA ILE A 89 -5.78 2.90 -9.79
C ILE A 89 -7.17 2.25 -9.77
N ALA A 90 -8.19 3.01 -10.18
CA ALA A 90 -9.59 2.59 -10.19
C ALA A 90 -10.19 2.35 -11.59
N TYR A 91 -9.63 2.94 -12.65
CA TYR A 91 -10.20 2.82 -14.01
C TYR A 91 -10.05 1.42 -14.63
N LYS A 92 -9.17 0.59 -14.07
CA LYS A 92 -8.90 -0.79 -14.52
C LYS A 92 -8.52 -1.65 -13.33
N ALA A 93 -8.95 -2.91 -13.34
CA ALA A 93 -8.47 -3.90 -12.37
C ALA A 93 -7.05 -4.32 -12.75
N PHE A 94 -6.09 -4.05 -11.86
CA PHE A 94 -4.73 -4.56 -11.96
C PHE A 94 -4.55 -5.77 -11.06
N ASP A 95 -3.76 -6.74 -11.53
CA ASP A 95 -3.29 -7.83 -10.67
C ASP A 95 -2.35 -7.24 -9.62
N LYS A 96 -2.86 -7.15 -8.39
CA LYS A 96 -2.12 -6.62 -7.24
C LYS A 96 -0.95 -7.57 -6.96
N LYS A 97 0.28 -7.11 -7.25
CA LYS A 97 1.48 -7.84 -6.84
C LYS A 97 1.44 -8.02 -5.33
N PRO A 98 1.69 -9.22 -4.79
CA PRO A 98 1.65 -9.42 -3.35
C PRO A 98 2.64 -8.47 -2.69
N LEU A 99 2.19 -7.74 -1.65
CA LEU A 99 3.08 -6.91 -0.83
C LEU A 99 4.12 -7.75 -0.09
N PHE A 100 3.88 -9.06 0.00
CA PHE A 100 4.64 -10.02 0.78
C PHE A 100 5.29 -11.05 -0.16
N THR A 101 6.57 -11.32 0.04
CA THR A 101 7.22 -12.50 -0.53
C THR A 101 6.86 -13.73 0.33
N GLU A 102 6.59 -14.87 -0.30
CA GLU A 102 6.21 -16.15 0.37
C GLU A 102 7.18 -16.58 1.50
N SER A 103 8.42 -16.07 1.50
CA SER A 103 9.41 -16.27 2.56
C SER A 103 8.96 -15.79 3.95
N MET A 104 8.03 -14.83 4.03
CA MET A 104 7.50 -14.33 5.31
C MET A 104 6.39 -15.21 5.89
N ASP A 105 5.63 -15.94 5.05
CA ASP A 105 4.61 -16.91 5.52
C ASP A 105 5.24 -18.15 6.18
N ALA A 106 6.43 -18.54 5.74
CA ALA A 106 7.21 -19.62 6.35
C ALA A 106 7.61 -19.30 7.80
N ASN A 107 8.00 -18.04 8.08
CA ASN A 107 8.43 -17.62 9.42
C ASN A 107 7.28 -17.52 10.43
N ILE A 108 6.05 -17.24 9.98
CA ILE A 108 4.86 -17.27 10.85
C ILE A 108 4.51 -18.71 11.27
N THR A 109 4.87 -19.69 10.43
CA THR A 109 4.50 -21.10 10.61
C THR A 109 5.59 -21.94 11.31
N GLN A 110 6.86 -21.51 11.27
CA GLN A 110 8.01 -22.32 11.73
C GLN A 110 8.57 -22.02 13.13
N GLN A 111 7.94 -21.19 13.98
CA GLN A 111 8.25 -21.21 15.42
C GLN A 111 7.40 -22.25 16.17
N LYS A 112 7.45 -23.50 15.72
CA LYS A 112 7.03 -24.65 16.53
C LYS A 112 8.22 -24.96 17.44
N GLY A 113 8.29 -24.27 18.58
CA GLY A 113 9.26 -24.55 19.62
C GLY A 113 9.14 -26.02 20.03
N ASP A 114 10.21 -26.75 19.75
CA ASP A 114 10.47 -28.06 20.32
C ASP A 114 10.76 -27.85 21.81
N ASP A 115 9.79 -28.15 22.67
CA ASP A 115 10.00 -28.19 24.12
C ASP A 115 9.45 -29.52 24.62
N HIS A 116 10.35 -30.50 24.64
CA HIS A 116 10.14 -31.79 25.28
C HIS A 116 10.17 -31.61 26.81
N THR A 117 9.10 -32.08 27.46
CA THR A 117 8.89 -32.27 28.93
C THR A 117 8.55 -30.99 29.73
N SER A 118 7.55 -30.92 30.61
CA SER A 118 7.04 -31.91 31.54
C SER A 118 5.61 -31.57 32.02
N GLN A 119 4.92 -32.65 32.41
CA GLN A 119 3.73 -32.85 33.24
C GLN A 119 2.82 -31.68 33.67
N GLY A 120 1.52 -32.00 33.66
CA GLY A 120 0.40 -31.11 33.96
C GLY A 120 0.60 -30.21 35.18
N ARG A 121 0.65 -28.92 34.91
CA ARG A 121 0.33 -27.86 35.88
C ARG A 121 -0.95 -27.15 35.42
N PRO A 122 -1.81 -26.73 36.36
CA PRO A 122 -3.00 -25.97 36.02
C PRO A 122 -2.58 -24.71 35.27
N ALA A 123 -3.42 -24.26 34.33
CA ALA A 123 -3.21 -23.09 33.48
C ALA A 123 -3.02 -21.83 34.36
N SER A 124 -1.80 -21.57 34.81
CA SER A 124 -1.48 -20.51 35.74
C SER A 124 -1.14 -19.23 34.99
N ASN A 125 -1.74 -18.15 35.50
CA ASN A 125 -1.59 -16.73 35.12
C ASN A 125 -0.37 -16.44 34.25
N LEU A 126 -0.60 -16.14 32.97
CA LEU A 126 0.39 -15.51 32.12
C LEU A 126 0.89 -14.24 32.83
N SER A 127 2.18 -14.19 33.14
CA SER A 127 2.78 -12.96 33.65
C SER A 127 2.61 -11.86 32.60
N ASN A 128 2.30 -10.63 33.01
CA ASN A 128 2.19 -9.48 32.10
C ASN A 128 3.40 -9.38 31.14
N LEU A 129 4.60 -9.72 31.61
CA LEU A 129 5.81 -9.73 30.80
C LEU A 129 5.80 -10.82 29.71
N GLN A 130 5.24 -11.99 29.99
CA GLN A 130 5.10 -13.06 28.99
C GLN A 130 4.07 -12.69 27.92
N ILE A 131 2.99 -11.98 28.30
CA ILE A 131 2.01 -11.42 27.37
C ILE A 131 2.68 -10.40 26.45
N VAL A 132 3.40 -9.43 27.02
CA VAL A 132 4.11 -8.39 26.25
C VAL A 132 5.13 -9.03 25.29
N LYS A 133 5.93 -10.00 25.75
CA LYS A 133 6.89 -10.70 24.89
C LYS A 133 6.21 -11.48 23.75
N LYS A 134 5.08 -12.13 24.03
CA LYS A 134 4.31 -12.85 23.03
C LYS A 134 3.71 -11.91 21.99
N VAL A 135 3.11 -10.80 22.44
CA VAL A 135 2.54 -9.77 21.55
C VAL A 135 3.64 -9.14 20.69
N GLY A 136 4.79 -8.81 21.27
CA GLY A 136 5.94 -8.29 20.51
C GLY A 136 6.40 -9.24 19.39
N ARG A 137 6.55 -10.53 19.70
CA ARG A 137 6.88 -11.55 18.68
C ARG A 137 5.82 -11.68 17.59
N GLN A 138 4.54 -11.54 17.95
CA GLN A 138 3.44 -11.61 16.97
C GLN A 138 3.37 -10.37 16.07
N LEU A 139 3.76 -9.20 16.58
CA LEU A 139 3.76 -7.95 15.83
C LEU A 139 5.01 -7.77 14.95
N GLN A 140 6.11 -8.40 15.30
CA GLN A 140 7.39 -8.26 14.61
C GLN A 140 7.29 -8.45 13.08
N PRO A 141 6.62 -9.49 12.53
CA PRO A 141 6.50 -9.65 11.09
C PRO A 141 5.81 -8.47 10.40
N PHE A 142 4.81 -7.86 11.06
CA PHE A 142 4.10 -6.70 10.51
C PHE A 142 4.98 -5.45 10.47
N MET A 143 5.82 -5.26 11.50
CA MET A 143 6.79 -4.16 11.52
C MET A 143 7.85 -4.32 10.43
N GLU A 144 8.36 -5.54 10.23
CA GLU A 144 9.33 -5.84 9.17
C GLU A 144 8.76 -5.62 7.77
N ILE A 145 7.49 -6.00 7.57
CA ILE A 145 6.73 -5.71 6.34
C ILE A 145 6.57 -4.22 6.11
N GLU A 146 6.09 -3.48 7.12
CA GLU A 146 5.90 -2.03 7.03
C GLU A 146 7.23 -1.36 6.65
N GLU A 147 8.33 -1.69 7.33
CA GLU A 147 9.63 -1.14 7.03
C GLU A 147 10.12 -1.48 5.62
N SER A 148 9.92 -2.71 5.17
CA SER A 148 10.31 -3.16 3.82
C SER A 148 9.57 -2.39 2.74
N VAL A 149 8.25 -2.23 2.87
CA VAL A 149 7.44 -1.50 1.88
C VAL A 149 7.74 0.00 1.93
N ILE A 150 7.85 0.60 3.11
CA ILE A 150 8.21 2.02 3.24
C ILE A 150 9.57 2.29 2.59
N LYS A 151 10.58 1.44 2.81
CA LYS A 151 11.90 1.60 2.18
C LYS A 151 11.84 1.61 0.66
N ARG A 152 10.89 0.88 0.06
CA ARG A 152 10.67 0.86 -1.40
C ARG A 152 9.88 2.06 -1.91
N LEU A 153 9.05 2.67 -1.06
CA LEU A 153 8.20 3.81 -1.42
C LEU A 153 8.91 5.16 -1.23
N VAL A 154 9.83 5.26 -0.27
CA VAL A 154 10.61 6.48 -0.03
C VAL A 154 11.51 6.77 -1.22
N GLY A 155 11.48 8.03 -1.67
CA GLY A 155 12.26 8.52 -2.81
C GLY A 155 12.76 9.93 -2.55
N ASN A 156 13.00 10.69 -3.63
CA ASN A 156 13.47 12.07 -3.55
C ASN A 156 12.34 13.02 -3.13
N HIS A 157 11.11 12.75 -3.55
CA HIS A 157 9.91 13.54 -3.27
C HIS A 157 9.01 12.86 -2.23
N THR A 158 8.98 11.53 -2.16
CA THR A 158 8.18 10.79 -1.19
C THR A 158 8.93 10.65 0.14
N GLU A 159 8.54 11.45 1.13
CA GLU A 159 9.12 11.33 2.46
C GLU A 159 8.57 10.12 3.24
N LYS A 160 9.20 9.79 4.36
CA LYS A 160 8.75 8.72 5.27
C LYS A 160 7.27 8.82 5.70
N PRO A 161 6.72 10.00 6.09
CA PRO A 161 5.29 10.12 6.41
C PRO A 161 4.38 9.82 5.19
N ASP A 162 4.77 10.26 4.00
CA ASP A 162 4.02 10.01 2.77
C ASP A 162 4.02 8.53 2.42
N ALA A 163 5.19 7.88 2.47
CA ALA A 163 5.33 6.44 2.29
C ALA A 163 4.48 5.63 3.29
N LYS A 164 4.37 6.09 4.55
CA LYS A 164 3.48 5.47 5.55
C LYS A 164 2.01 5.58 5.19
N ARG A 165 1.56 6.77 4.73
CA ARG A 165 0.17 6.96 4.28
C ARG A 165 -0.17 6.02 3.12
N LEU A 166 0.74 5.94 2.14
CA LEU A 166 0.60 5.03 1.00
C LEU A 166 0.54 3.56 1.45
N PHE A 167 1.45 3.14 2.32
CA PHE A 167 1.46 1.79 2.87
C PHE A 167 0.16 1.44 3.60
N HIS A 168 -0.34 2.31 4.47
CA HIS A 168 -1.59 2.05 5.21
C HIS A 168 -2.79 1.89 4.27
N TYR A 169 -2.88 2.71 3.22
CA TYR A 169 -3.93 2.57 2.22
C TYR A 169 -3.81 1.23 1.47
N MET A 170 -2.60 0.90 0.99
CA MET A 170 -2.32 -0.36 0.30
C MET A 170 -2.67 -1.57 1.19
N PHE A 171 -2.24 -1.56 2.45
CA PHE A 171 -2.50 -2.61 3.42
C PHE A 171 -4.01 -2.79 3.67
N GLY A 172 -4.75 -1.68 3.78
CA GLY A 172 -6.22 -1.70 3.86
C GLY A 172 -6.88 -2.37 2.64
N LYS A 173 -6.34 -2.18 1.44
CA LYS A 173 -6.83 -2.78 0.19
C LYS A 173 -6.41 -4.24 -0.03
N VAL A 174 -5.40 -4.73 0.71
CA VAL A 174 -5.00 -6.15 0.74
C VAL A 174 -5.89 -6.94 1.71
N GLY A 175 -6.34 -6.26 2.76
CA GLY A 175 -7.13 -6.81 3.86
C GLY A 175 -8.61 -7.10 3.57
N SER A 176 -8.99 -7.49 2.35
CA SER A 176 -10.29 -8.14 2.12
C SER A 176 -10.32 -9.48 2.87
N LYS A 177 -10.71 -9.41 4.15
CA LYS A 177 -10.94 -10.47 5.16
C LYS A 177 -10.15 -11.75 4.91
N ALA A 178 -9.03 -11.91 5.63
CA ALA A 178 -8.49 -13.24 5.88
C ALA A 178 -9.63 -14.15 6.39
N GLY A 179 -9.88 -15.24 5.68
CA GLY A 179 -10.92 -16.20 6.07
C GLY A 179 -10.68 -16.66 7.52
N PRO A 180 -11.74 -16.86 8.32
CA PRO A 180 -11.59 -17.27 9.70
C PRO A 180 -10.79 -18.56 9.79
N ARG A 181 -9.75 -18.56 10.65
CA ARG A 181 -8.85 -19.71 10.80
C ARG A 181 -9.64 -20.91 11.35
N THR A 182 -9.21 -22.13 11.03
CA THR A 182 -9.90 -23.38 11.39
C THR A 182 -10.19 -23.47 12.89
N TRP A 183 -9.28 -22.96 13.74
CA TRP A 183 -9.47 -22.92 15.19
C TRP A 183 -10.51 -21.88 15.65
N GLU A 184 -10.64 -20.74 14.96
CA GLU A 184 -11.68 -19.73 15.22
C GLU A 184 -13.07 -20.28 14.87
N GLN A 185 -13.15 -21.11 13.82
CA GLN A 185 -14.38 -21.80 13.44
C GLN A 185 -14.78 -22.86 14.46
N ILE A 186 -13.82 -23.61 15.01
CA ILE A 186 -14.06 -24.63 16.05
C ILE A 186 -14.54 -23.97 17.36
N SER A 187 -13.96 -22.83 17.75
CA SER A 187 -14.40 -22.06 18.92
C SER A 187 -15.86 -21.60 18.80
N ARG A 188 -16.21 -21.02 17.64
CA ARG A 188 -17.59 -20.56 17.36
C ARG A 188 -18.63 -21.68 17.38
N LYS A 189 -18.25 -22.91 17.00
CA LYS A 189 -19.14 -24.08 17.08
C LYS A 189 -19.39 -24.56 18.52
N ARG A 190 -18.49 -24.28 19.47
CA ARG A 190 -18.62 -24.71 20.88
C ARG A 190 -19.46 -23.78 21.74
N HIS A 191 -19.72 -22.56 21.28
CA HIS A 191 -20.50 -21.53 21.99
C HIS A 191 -21.90 -21.29 21.40
N ARG A 192 -22.38 -22.19 20.53
CA ARG A 192 -23.79 -22.31 20.14
C ARG A 192 -24.43 -23.43 20.95
#